data_AF-A0A7Y3U548-F1
#
_entry.id   AF-A0A7Y3U548-F1
#
_cell.length_a   1.000
_cell.length_b   1.000
_cell.length_c   1.000
_cell.angle_alpha   90.00
_cell.angle_beta   90.00
_cell.angle_gamma   90.00
#
_symmetry.space_group_name_H-M   'P 1'
#
loop_
_entity.id
_entity.type
_entity.pdbx_description
1 polymer ?
#
loop_
_entity_poly.entity_id
_entity_poly.type
_entity_poly.pdbx_seq_one_letter_code
_entity_poly.pdbx_strand_id
1 'polypeptide(L)'
;MDKKAAAKTAQSGTGNPKRTFNTGKSLLSGQAYLMKVIEHNATPKVILKRSAIALYVRPDTSREKRGVVLDEWYRQKLREIVPEYIAYWKKKMRLEEVEYAIKKMKTKWGICNREAKRIWLNLELAKKPKECIE
;
A
#
# COMPACT_ATOMS: atom_id res chain seq x y z
N MET A 1 -9.42 -33.24 39.74
CA MET A 1 -10.35 -33.22 38.59
C MET A 1 -10.77 -31.77 38.45
N ASP A 2 -10.34 -30.92 37.53
CA ASP A 2 -9.63 -31.02 36.24
C ASP A 2 -8.91 -29.66 36.01
N LYS A 3 -7.58 -29.61 35.85
CA LYS A 3 -6.83 -29.47 34.59
C LYS A 3 -7.24 -28.31 33.66
N LYS A 4 -6.25 -27.41 33.44
CA LYS A 4 -5.90 -26.66 32.21
C LYS A 4 -6.81 -25.46 31.85
N ALA A 5 -6.34 -24.33 31.30
CA ALA A 5 -5.05 -23.98 30.72
C ALA A 5 -4.80 -22.46 30.84
N ALA A 6 -3.53 -22.11 31.04
CA ALA A 6 -3.00 -20.76 30.93
C ALA A 6 -3.07 -20.23 29.48
N ALA A 7 -3.74 -19.11 29.26
CA ALA A 7 -3.60 -18.33 28.05
C ALA A 7 -2.37 -17.42 28.22
N LYS A 8 -1.24 -17.87 27.65
CA LYS A 8 -0.01 -17.09 27.52
C LYS A 8 -0.26 -15.83 26.70
N THR A 9 -0.16 -14.68 27.36
CA THR A 9 0.10 -13.37 26.74
C THR A 9 1.29 -13.49 25.80
N ALA A 10 1.04 -13.44 24.50
CA ALA A 10 2.10 -13.39 23.49
C ALA A 10 2.76 -12.01 23.54
N GLN A 11 3.83 -11.90 24.32
CA GLN A 11 4.78 -10.79 24.22
C GLN A 11 5.42 -10.82 22.84
N SER A 12 4.98 -9.93 21.96
CA SER A 12 5.63 -9.68 20.67
C SER A 12 7.01 -9.07 20.92
N GLY A 13 8.05 -9.89 20.82
CA GLY A 13 9.44 -9.47 21.02
C GLY A 13 9.81 -8.30 20.12
N THR A 14 10.17 -7.19 20.74
CA THR A 14 10.77 -6.03 20.10
C THR A 14 12.21 -6.36 19.72
N GLY A 15 12.38 -7.01 18.57
CA GLY A 15 13.69 -7.10 17.91
C GLY A 15 14.12 -5.69 17.50
N ASN A 16 15.15 -5.16 18.15
CA ASN A 16 15.75 -3.87 17.80
C ASN A 16 16.14 -3.89 16.30
N PRO A 17 15.89 -2.78 15.55
CA PRO A 17 16.23 -2.72 14.15
C PRO A 17 17.74 -2.86 14.00
N LYS A 18 18.19 -3.92 13.32
CA LYS A 18 19.63 -4.22 13.21
C LYS A 18 20.35 -3.19 12.35
N ARG A 19 19.71 -2.67 11.30
CA ARG A 19 20.26 -1.67 10.36
C ARG A 19 19.16 -0.80 9.76
N THR A 20 19.47 0.48 9.56
CA THR A 20 18.58 1.44 8.87
C THR A 20 19.33 2.08 7.71
N PHE A 21 18.71 2.10 6.53
CA PHE A 21 19.25 2.68 5.31
C PHE A 21 18.32 3.77 4.79
N ASN A 22 18.87 4.91 4.38
CA ASN A 22 18.13 5.92 3.63
C ASN A 22 18.26 5.61 2.14
N THR A 23 17.14 5.36 1.46
CA THR A 23 17.12 4.92 0.06
C THR A 23 16.71 6.03 -0.92
N GLY A 24 16.43 7.23 -0.43
CA GLY A 24 16.05 8.39 -1.24
C GLY A 24 14.69 8.97 -0.84
N LYS A 25 13.95 9.49 -1.81
CA LYS A 25 12.60 10.06 -1.63
C LYS A 25 11.55 9.18 -2.28
N SER A 26 10.37 9.11 -1.69
CA SER A 26 9.18 8.52 -2.29
C SER A 26 8.01 9.50 -2.20
N LEU A 27 7.02 9.35 -3.07
CA LEU A 27 5.87 10.23 -3.15
C LEU A 27 4.61 9.48 -2.68
N LEU A 28 3.76 10.15 -1.91
CA LEU A 28 2.44 9.67 -1.54
C LEU A 28 1.48 10.85 -1.57
N SER A 29 0.37 10.71 -2.29
CA SER A 29 -0.66 11.75 -2.42
C SER A 29 -0.10 13.14 -2.83
N GLY A 30 0.92 13.16 -3.70
CA GLY A 30 1.58 14.40 -4.15
C GLY A 30 2.68 14.92 -3.21
N GLN A 31 2.83 14.37 -2.00
CA GLN A 31 3.81 14.82 -1.01
C GLN A 31 5.05 13.92 -1.01
N ALA A 32 6.23 14.53 -0.86
CA ALA A 32 7.51 13.83 -0.77
C ALA A 32 7.83 13.41 0.68
N TYR A 33 8.21 12.14 0.82
CA TYR A 33 8.63 11.52 2.07
C TYR A 33 10.02 10.92 1.94
N LEU A 34 10.80 10.93 3.03
CA LEU A 34 12.07 10.21 3.09
C LEU A 34 11.80 8.70 3.11
N MET A 35 12.45 7.95 2.23
CA MET A 35 12.36 6.50 2.20
C MET A 35 13.41 5.89 3.12
N LYS A 36 12.96 5.12 4.11
CA LYS A 36 13.83 4.40 5.04
C LYS A 36 13.58 2.90 4.93
N VAL A 37 14.64 2.13 4.72
CA VAL A 37 14.59 0.66 4.81
C VAL A 37 15.16 0.25 6.16
N ILE A 38 14.37 -0.49 6.93
CA ILE A 38 14.71 -0.93 8.28
C ILE A 38 14.73 -2.46 8.27
N GLU A 39 15.90 -3.02 8.57
CA GLU A 39 16.05 -4.46 8.66
C GLU A 39 15.63 -4.96 10.04
N HIS A 40 14.65 -5.86 10.03
CA HIS A 40 14.12 -6.51 11.23
C HIS A 40 13.70 -7.93 10.88
N ASN A 41 13.94 -8.88 11.77
CA ASN A 41 13.62 -10.28 11.49
C ASN A 41 12.14 -10.60 11.81
N ALA A 42 11.20 -9.97 11.10
CA ALA A 42 9.77 -10.27 11.20
C ALA A 42 9.06 -10.06 9.85
N THR A 43 7.72 -10.16 9.86
CA THR A 43 6.89 -9.96 8.66
C THR A 43 7.12 -8.56 8.08
N PRO A 44 7.38 -8.44 6.76
CA PRO A 44 7.57 -7.15 6.11
C PRO A 44 6.34 -6.26 6.27
N LYS A 45 6.57 -4.96 6.48
CA LYS A 45 5.51 -3.96 6.59
C LYS A 45 6.00 -2.59 6.19
N VAL A 46 5.07 -1.72 5.82
CA VAL A 46 5.37 -0.30 5.54
C VAL A 46 4.60 0.55 6.53
N ILE A 47 5.29 1.50 7.17
CA ILE A 47 4.71 2.43 8.12
C ILE A 47 4.94 3.85 7.62
N LEU A 48 3.85 4.61 7.49
CA LEU A 48 3.91 6.04 7.26
C LEU A 48 4.19 6.75 8.59
N LYS A 49 5.30 7.46 8.66
CA LYS A 49 5.65 8.38 9.75
C LYS A 49 5.47 9.81 9.25
N ARG A 50 5.49 10.79 10.17
CA ARG A 50 5.27 12.23 9.87
C ARG A 50 6.07 12.75 8.65
N SER A 51 7.32 12.30 8.48
CA SER A 51 8.20 12.76 7.39
C SER A 51 8.87 11.63 6.60
N ALA A 52 8.47 10.38 6.84
CA ALA A 52 9.16 9.24 6.26
C ALA A 52 8.23 8.05 5.98
N ILE A 53 8.51 7.33 4.91
CA ILE A 53 7.94 6.01 4.63
C ILE A 53 8.99 4.99 5.08
N ALA A 54 8.67 4.25 6.14
CA ALA A 54 9.56 3.25 6.72
C ALA A 54 9.15 1.86 6.24
N LEU A 55 9.96 1.27 5.36
CA LEU A 55 9.84 -0.10 4.89
C LEU A 55 10.64 -1.03 5.81
N TYR A 56 9.92 -1.84 6.56
CA TYR A 56 10.45 -2.88 7.41
C TYR A 56 10.52 -4.19 6.62
N VAL A 57 11.71 -4.77 6.48
CA VAL A 57 11.96 -6.02 5.75
C VAL A 57 12.95 -6.91 6.49
N ARG A 58 12.97 -8.20 6.15
CA ARG A 58 14.00 -9.12 6.65
C ARG A 58 15.39 -8.70 6.15
N PRO A 59 16.47 -9.01 6.91
CA PRO A 59 17.83 -8.86 6.40
C PRO A 59 18.00 -9.51 5.03
N ASP A 60 18.86 -8.92 4.19
CA ASP A 60 19.20 -9.44 2.85
C ASP A 60 18.01 -9.56 1.88
N THR A 61 16.87 -8.93 2.18
CA THR A 61 15.74 -8.87 1.25
C THR A 61 16.16 -8.10 -0.01
N SER A 62 16.00 -8.71 -1.18
CA SER A 62 16.38 -8.12 -2.47
C SER A 62 15.59 -6.84 -2.79
N ARG A 63 16.10 -6.03 -3.72
CA ARG A 63 15.44 -4.80 -4.16
C ARG A 63 14.06 -5.07 -4.77
N GLU A 64 13.92 -6.16 -5.51
CA GLU A 64 12.68 -6.60 -6.16
C GLU A 64 11.64 -6.93 -5.10
N LYS A 65 12.00 -7.72 -4.08
CA LYS A 65 11.11 -8.08 -2.98
C LYS A 65 10.70 -6.85 -2.15
N ARG A 66 11.63 -5.93 -1.89
CA ARG A 66 11.31 -4.62 -1.28
C ARG A 66 10.28 -3.85 -2.11
N GLY A 67 10.43 -3.86 -3.43
CA GLY A 67 9.49 -3.27 -4.38
C GLY A 67 8.09 -3.88 -4.28
N VAL A 68 7.97 -5.21 -4.19
CA VAL A 68 6.67 -5.89 -4.04
C VAL A 68 5.95 -5.48 -2.76
N VAL A 69 6.66 -5.41 -1.63
CA VAL A 69 6.09 -4.98 -0.34
C VAL A 69 5.62 -3.54 -0.41
N LEU A 70 6.40 -2.66 -1.04
CA LEU A 70 6.04 -1.26 -1.21
C LEU A 70 4.86 -1.08 -2.18
N ASP A 71 4.83 -1.84 -3.27
CA ASP A 71 3.72 -1.83 -4.23
C ASP A 71 2.41 -2.25 -3.56
N GLU A 72 2.42 -3.28 -2.72
CA GLU A 72 1.21 -3.70 -2.00
C GLU A 72 0.74 -2.66 -1.01
N TRP A 73 1.65 -1.98 -0.33
CA TRP A 73 1.29 -0.87 0.54
C TRP A 73 0.68 0.31 -0.23
N TYR A 74 1.21 0.65 -1.42
CA TYR A 74 0.57 1.65 -2.28
C TYR A 74 -0.82 1.20 -2.77
N ARG A 75 -1.03 -0.09 -3.03
CA ARG A 75 -2.37 -0.62 -3.35
C ARG A 75 -3.32 -0.42 -2.18
N GLN A 76 -2.88 -0.70 -0.95
CA GLN A 76 -3.67 -0.45 0.25
C GLN A 76 -4.06 1.03 0.36
N LYS A 77 -3.11 1.95 0.13
CA LYS A 77 -3.39 3.40 0.15
C LYS A 77 -4.41 3.84 -0.89
N LEU A 78 -4.38 3.26 -2.09
CA LEU A 78 -5.41 3.54 -3.10
C LEU A 78 -6.76 2.90 -2.73
N ARG A 79 -6.78 1.69 -2.17
CA ARG A 79 -8.02 1.03 -1.70
C ARG A 79 -8.71 1.82 -0.58
N GLU A 80 -8.00 2.67 0.16
CA GLU A 80 -8.59 3.58 1.15
C GLU A 80 -9.40 4.72 0.51
N ILE A 81 -9.14 5.08 -0.75
CA ILE A 81 -9.67 6.30 -1.39
C ILE A 81 -10.56 5.98 -2.60
N VAL A 82 -10.13 5.06 -3.46
CA VAL A 82 -10.82 4.71 -4.72
C VAL A 82 -12.29 4.29 -4.52
N PRO A 83 -12.68 3.49 -3.50
CA PRO A 83 -14.08 3.09 -3.33
C PRO A 83 -15.04 4.29 -3.22
N GLU A 84 -14.61 5.37 -2.57
CA GLU A 84 -15.41 6.58 -2.39
C GLU A 84 -15.70 7.26 -3.73
N TYR A 85 -14.66 7.45 -4.56
CA TYR A 85 -14.80 8.01 -5.90
C TYR A 85 -15.65 7.13 -6.83
N ILE A 86 -15.43 5.82 -6.79
CA ILE A 86 -16.24 4.86 -7.58
C ILE A 86 -17.71 4.96 -7.18
N ALA A 87 -18.02 5.01 -5.89
CA ALA A 87 -19.39 5.15 -5.40
C ALA A 87 -20.04 6.47 -5.83
N TYR A 88 -19.31 7.59 -5.70
CA TYR A 88 -19.76 8.91 -6.12
C TYR A 88 -20.10 8.95 -7.61
N TRP A 89 -19.18 8.52 -8.48
CA TRP A 89 -19.38 8.54 -9.93
C TRP A 89 -20.44 7.55 -10.39
N LYS A 90 -20.49 6.35 -9.78
CA LYS A 90 -21.55 5.36 -10.02
C LYS A 90 -22.93 5.96 -9.78
N LYS A 91 -23.13 6.68 -8.67
CA LYS A 91 -24.40 7.36 -8.35
C LYS A 91 -24.69 8.48 -9.34
N LYS A 92 -23.72 9.35 -9.62
CA LYS A 92 -23.87 10.52 -10.50
C LYS A 92 -24.19 10.13 -11.94
N MET A 93 -23.59 9.05 -12.42
CA MET A 93 -23.78 8.51 -13.77
C MET A 93 -24.92 7.46 -13.86
N ARG A 94 -25.61 7.18 -12.74
CA ARG A 94 -26.69 6.19 -12.68
C ARG A 94 -26.27 4.79 -13.18
N LEU A 95 -25.06 4.36 -12.82
CA LEU A 95 -24.53 3.05 -13.17
C LEU A 95 -24.88 2.02 -12.09
N GLU A 96 -25.31 0.82 -12.50
CA GLU A 96 -25.68 -0.25 -11.56
C GLU A 96 -24.47 -1.05 -11.05
N GLU A 97 -23.45 -1.22 -11.89
CA GLU A 97 -22.25 -1.98 -11.55
C GLU A 97 -21.03 -1.40 -12.27
N VAL A 98 -19.92 -1.31 -11.54
CA VAL A 98 -18.59 -0.97 -12.06
C VAL A 98 -17.59 -1.80 -11.30
N GLU A 99 -16.88 -2.68 -12.00
CA GLU A 99 -15.76 -3.41 -11.43
C GLU A 99 -14.51 -2.53 -11.51
N TYR A 100 -13.67 -2.54 -10.48
CA TYR A 100 -12.38 -1.87 -10.56
C TYR A 100 -11.24 -2.67 -9.94
N ALA A 101 -10.03 -2.41 -10.44
CA ALA A 101 -8.81 -3.00 -9.93
C ALA A 101 -7.65 -2.00 -9.95
N ILE A 102 -6.68 -2.17 -9.05
CA ILE A 102 -5.44 -1.39 -9.04
C ILE A 102 -4.31 -2.24 -9.62
N LYS A 103 -3.74 -1.81 -10.74
CA LYS A 103 -2.67 -2.53 -11.45
C LYS A 103 -1.43 -1.64 -11.58
N LYS A 104 -0.25 -2.22 -11.49
CA LYS A 104 0.98 -1.49 -11.81
C LYS A 104 1.13 -1.47 -13.33
N MET A 105 1.01 -0.28 -13.93
CA MET A 105 1.13 -0.11 -15.38
C MET A 105 2.34 0.77 -15.69
N LYS A 106 3.07 0.46 -16.77
CA LYS A 106 4.28 1.20 -17.16
C LYS A 106 3.98 2.51 -17.90
N THR A 107 2.95 2.50 -18.76
CA THR A 107 2.74 3.57 -19.75
C THR A 107 1.36 4.22 -19.70
N LYS A 108 0.42 3.67 -18.92
CA LYS A 108 -0.97 4.15 -18.85
C LYS A 108 -1.32 4.55 -17.42
N TRP A 109 -2.07 5.63 -17.24
CA TRP A 109 -2.62 6.04 -15.94
C TRP A 109 -3.83 5.21 -15.50
N GLY A 110 -4.48 4.55 -16.47
CA GLY A 110 -5.54 3.60 -16.25
C GLY A 110 -6.07 3.04 -17.57
N ILE A 111 -7.04 2.14 -17.47
CA ILE A 111 -7.77 1.56 -18.60
C ILE A 111 -9.25 1.52 -18.19
N CYS A 112 -10.14 1.93 -19.08
CA CYS A 112 -11.58 1.80 -18.92
C CYS A 112 -12.13 0.95 -20.06
N ASN A 113 -12.89 -0.10 -19.73
CA ASN A 113 -13.67 -0.87 -20.69
C ASN A 113 -15.15 -0.65 -20.40
N ARG A 114 -15.84 0.03 -21.33
CA ARG A 114 -17.25 0.37 -21.20
C ARG A 114 -18.17 -0.84 -21.35
N GLU A 115 -17.89 -1.72 -22.30
CA GLU A 115 -18.69 -2.93 -22.56
C GLU A 115 -18.68 -3.87 -21.35
N ALA A 116 -17.50 -4.07 -20.76
CA ALA A 116 -17.34 -4.91 -19.57
C ALA A 116 -17.65 -4.17 -18.25
N LYS A 117 -17.93 -2.85 -18.29
CA LYS A 117 -18.10 -1.99 -17.10
C LYS A 117 -16.94 -2.08 -16.10
N ARG A 118 -15.69 -2.09 -16.61
CA ARG A 118 -14.46 -2.27 -15.79
C ARG A 118 -13.51 -1.08 -15.87
N ILE A 119 -12.90 -0.73 -14.74
CA ILE A 119 -11.88 0.31 -14.63
C ILE A 119 -10.62 -0.26 -13.97
N TRP A 120 -9.47 -0.15 -14.63
CA TRP A 120 -8.18 -0.46 -14.01
C TRP A 120 -7.42 0.84 -13.77
N LEU A 121 -7.13 1.12 -12.51
CA LEU A 121 -6.37 2.28 -12.08
C LEU A 121 -4.89 1.92 -11.95
N ASN A 122 -4.00 2.82 -12.38
CA ASN A 122 -2.57 2.59 -12.19
C ASN A 122 -2.17 2.80 -10.73
N LEU A 123 -1.38 1.88 -10.18
CA LEU A 123 -0.76 1.98 -8.86
C LEU A 123 0.03 3.29 -8.66
N GLU A 124 0.64 3.81 -9.73
CA GLU A 124 1.40 5.07 -9.68
C GLU A 124 0.54 6.29 -9.31
N LEU A 125 -0.80 6.19 -9.42
CA LEU A 125 -1.72 7.22 -8.93
C LEU A 125 -1.60 7.44 -7.42
N ALA A 126 -1.16 6.44 -6.65
CA ALA A 126 -0.94 6.58 -5.20
C ALA A 126 0.07 7.69 -4.87
N LYS A 127 0.95 8.01 -5.83
CA LYS A 127 1.99 9.03 -5.70
C LYS A 127 1.52 10.42 -6.09
N LYS A 128 0.36 10.54 -6.75
CA LYS A 128 -0.19 11.80 -7.26
C LYS A 128 -1.16 12.43 -6.25
N PRO A 129 -1.38 13.76 -6.31
CA PRO A 129 -2.44 14.40 -5.53
C PRO A 129 -3.79 13.68 -5.73
N LYS A 130 -4.65 13.70 -4.70
CA LYS A 130 -5.91 12.93 -4.71
C LYS A 130 -6.84 13.38 -5.83
N GLU A 131 -6.77 14.64 -6.20
CA GLU A 131 -7.51 15.27 -7.31
C GLU A 131 -7.17 14.62 -8.66
N CYS A 132 -6.03 13.94 -8.79
CA CYS A 132 -5.68 13.19 -10.01
C CYS A 132 -6.36 11.80 -10.09
N ILE A 133 -7.06 11.37 -9.04
CA ILE A 133 -7.77 10.09 -8.97
C ILE A 133 -9.27 10.28 -9.29
N GLU A 134 -9.82 11.47 -9.02
CA GLU A 134 -11.20 11.85 -9.33
C GLU A 134 -11.50 11.85 -10.84
#